data_AF-A0A6N2CQH1-F1
#
_entry.id   AF-A0A6N2CQH1-F1
#
_cell.length_a   1.000
_cell.length_b   1.000
_cell.length_c   1.000
_cell.angle_alpha   90.00
_cell.angle_beta   90.00
_cell.angle_gamma   90.00
#
_symmetry.space_group_name_H-M   'P 1'
#
loop_
_entity.id
_entity.type
_entity.pdbx_description
1 polymer ?
#
loop_
_entity_poly.entity_id
_entity_poly.type
_entity_poly.pdbx_seq_one_letter_code
_entity_poly.pdbx_strand_id
1 'polypeptide(L)'
;MSTHIKDPLNPNVDVWGECGENASETMSNPYEGLSPEDQIVLKKREITGGNQDTIVARALESSAMKGIFKTDMNRRAFIRNVGVGSAAAMIAQFFPFSSLQAMASDARKNIEKKKLKIGFVPITCATPIVGGHALGYYQKYGLDVEIIKTAGWAVSRDNCLNGNYDGSHLLFPMPQAMSLGLGTSGGEPWRIVSNVNTNGQAIVMSNQHRDKPDPKQWKGMRFAVPFEYSMHNFLLRMYVADAGLDPDRDIQIRVVPPPEMVANLRAGNVDGYLAPDPFCQRAVYDGVGFIHKLTMELWDQHPCCVFSTSERFIQENPNTFMALSMAILEATAMAERPENRVEFADVMAPRNYLNQPPEVLRQILTGIFPDGQGNIRRVPDRISFMPFPSQSMSIWVLSQMKRWGYIKEDIDYQEISRQITLSSKTEEMMRKLQGSNSEIKWTDLPAQEHPVLDIYNRTFDPTDVNSYINSFEIGAKV
;
A
#
# COMPACT_ATOMS: atom_id res chain seq x y z
N MET A 1 40.88 -2.00 19.29
CA MET A 1 41.86 -1.91 18.18
C MET A 1 41.21 -2.48 16.93
N SER A 2 41.66 -2.05 15.73
CA SER A 2 41.38 -2.60 14.38
C SER A 2 40.07 -3.40 14.20
N THR A 3 38.98 -2.81 13.68
CA THR A 3 38.66 -2.82 12.24
C THR A 3 39.05 -4.09 11.48
N HIS A 4 38.05 -4.84 11.01
CA HIS A 4 37.91 -5.24 9.59
C HIS A 4 36.47 -5.72 9.30
N ILE A 5 35.77 -5.00 8.43
CA ILE A 5 34.65 -5.53 7.64
C ILE A 5 35.25 -6.02 6.32
N LYS A 6 34.88 -7.22 5.85
CA LYS A 6 35.10 -7.68 4.47
C LYS A 6 33.94 -8.57 3.99
N ASP A 7 33.81 -8.68 2.68
CA ASP A 7 32.58 -8.92 1.91
C ASP A 7 32.00 -10.36 2.00
N PRO A 8 30.66 -10.57 2.03
CA PRO A 8 30.02 -11.88 1.97
C PRO A 8 29.84 -12.49 0.57
N LEU A 9 30.06 -11.76 -0.55
CA LEU A 9 30.01 -12.31 -1.92
C LEU A 9 31.27 -13.11 -2.30
N ASN A 10 31.80 -13.86 -1.34
CA ASN A 10 33.19 -14.28 -1.38
C ASN A 10 33.42 -15.74 -0.94
N PRO A 11 34.24 -16.50 -1.70
CA PRO A 11 34.74 -17.82 -1.28
C PRO A 11 36.12 -17.85 -0.57
N ASN A 12 36.97 -16.79 -0.55
CA ASN A 12 38.13 -16.67 0.40
C ASN A 12 38.83 -15.28 0.58
N VAL A 13 38.43 -14.25 -0.16
CA VAL A 13 38.58 -12.78 0.00
C VAL A 13 39.74 -12.13 -0.79
N ASP A 14 39.53 -11.15 -1.67
CA ASP A 14 38.27 -10.60 -2.23
C ASP A 14 37.82 -11.49 -3.44
N VAL A 15 37.27 -11.11 -4.61
CA VAL A 15 36.91 -9.84 -5.29
C VAL A 15 35.69 -10.06 -6.24
N TRP A 16 35.23 -9.04 -6.95
CA TRP A 16 34.34 -9.14 -8.14
C TRP A 16 35.09 -9.76 -9.36
N GLY A 17 35.47 -11.02 -9.26
CA GLY A 17 36.43 -11.72 -10.14
C GLY A 17 37.56 -12.37 -9.32
N GLU A 18 38.26 -13.41 -9.77
CA GLU A 18 38.27 -14.07 -11.09
C GLU A 18 38.10 -15.61 -10.97
N CYS A 19 38.05 -16.30 -12.12
CA CYS A 19 37.66 -17.71 -12.32
C CYS A 19 38.30 -18.77 -11.39
N GLY A 20 37.52 -19.79 -11.02
CA GLY A 20 38.00 -21.05 -10.42
C GLY A 20 36.90 -22.12 -10.35
N GLU A 21 37.14 -23.29 -10.93
CA GLU A 21 36.14 -24.36 -11.12
C GLU A 21 35.95 -25.28 -9.88
N ASN A 22 34.94 -26.16 -9.95
CA ASN A 22 34.77 -27.39 -9.16
C ASN A 22 34.29 -27.27 -7.70
N ALA A 23 32.97 -27.26 -7.52
CA ALA A 23 32.31 -27.81 -6.34
C ALA A 23 31.02 -28.54 -6.75
N SER A 24 31.03 -29.87 -6.72
CA SER A 24 29.92 -30.73 -7.13
C SER A 24 29.17 -31.33 -5.95
N GLU A 25 27.85 -31.45 -6.10
CA GLU A 25 26.91 -32.29 -5.34
C GLU A 25 26.48 -31.87 -3.91
N THR A 26 25.16 -31.98 -3.68
CA THR A 26 24.44 -31.97 -2.39
C THR A 26 24.36 -30.66 -1.58
N MET A 27 23.76 -29.62 -2.19
CA MET A 27 22.96 -28.66 -1.40
C MET A 27 21.72 -29.38 -0.82
N SER A 28 21.42 -29.17 0.47
CA SER A 28 20.13 -29.55 1.06
C SER A 28 18.99 -28.67 0.55
N ASN A 29 17.78 -29.21 0.55
CA ASN A 29 16.63 -28.66 -0.19
C ASN A 29 15.88 -27.60 0.63
N PRO A 30 15.73 -26.34 0.16
CA PRO A 30 14.98 -25.29 0.87
C PRO A 30 13.46 -25.57 0.98
N TYR A 31 12.97 -26.67 0.39
CA TYR A 31 11.58 -27.14 0.51
C TYR A 31 11.39 -28.30 1.52
N GLU A 32 12.40 -28.67 2.30
CA GLU A 32 12.24 -29.66 3.38
C GLU A 32 11.18 -29.19 4.40
N GLY A 33 10.28 -30.11 4.77
CA GLY A 33 9.16 -29.85 5.69
C GLY A 33 7.89 -29.28 5.05
N LEU A 34 7.89 -28.89 3.77
CA LEU A 34 6.65 -28.44 3.09
C LEU A 34 5.69 -29.59 2.79
N SER A 35 4.39 -29.33 2.91
CA SER A 35 3.34 -30.29 2.55
C SER A 35 3.40 -30.65 1.05
N PRO A 36 2.93 -31.85 0.64
CA PRO A 36 2.86 -32.22 -0.78
C PRO A 36 2.07 -31.22 -1.63
N GLU A 37 1.05 -30.59 -1.04
CA GLU A 37 0.20 -29.59 -1.71
C GLU A 37 0.95 -28.28 -1.93
N ASP A 38 1.62 -27.74 -0.90
CA ASP A 38 2.46 -26.54 -1.01
C ASP A 38 3.61 -26.77 -2.03
N GLN A 39 4.23 -27.96 -2.02
CA GLN A 39 5.28 -28.33 -3.00
C GLN A 39 4.74 -28.36 -4.45
N ILE A 40 3.51 -28.83 -4.68
CA ILE A 40 2.88 -28.85 -6.02
C ILE A 40 2.55 -27.43 -6.50
N VAL A 41 2.12 -26.53 -5.60
CA VAL A 41 1.87 -25.11 -5.92
C VAL A 41 3.15 -24.40 -6.35
N LEU A 42 4.28 -24.71 -5.71
CA LEU A 42 5.59 -24.16 -6.05
C LEU A 42 6.15 -24.75 -7.36
N LYS A 43 6.26 -26.08 -7.48
CA LYS A 43 6.86 -26.73 -8.67
C LYS A 43 6.10 -26.48 -9.97
N LYS A 44 4.79 -26.24 -9.93
CA LYS A 44 4.01 -25.84 -11.13
C LYS A 44 4.37 -24.44 -11.67
N ARG A 45 5.25 -23.67 -11.01
CA ARG A 45 5.58 -22.28 -11.36
C ARG A 45 7.05 -22.02 -11.68
N GLU A 46 7.96 -23.00 -11.52
CA GLU A 46 9.39 -22.81 -11.80
C GLU A 46 9.73 -22.73 -13.31
N ILE A 47 8.93 -23.37 -14.18
CA ILE A 47 9.21 -23.44 -15.62
C ILE A 47 8.58 -22.25 -16.37
N THR A 48 9.23 -21.08 -16.37
CA THR A 48 9.38 -20.14 -17.53
C THR A 48 10.16 -18.85 -17.21
N GLY A 49 11.39 -18.98 -16.72
CA GLY A 49 12.34 -17.86 -16.72
C GLY A 49 12.79 -17.48 -18.15
N GLY A 50 12.89 -16.18 -18.46
CA GLY A 50 13.34 -15.68 -19.77
C GLY A 50 13.62 -14.18 -19.78
N ASN A 51 14.44 -13.71 -20.74
CA ASN A 51 15.06 -12.38 -20.77
C ASN A 51 14.19 -11.18 -20.36
N GLN A 52 14.78 -10.24 -19.61
CA GLN A 52 14.08 -9.08 -19.03
C GLN A 52 13.40 -8.18 -20.07
N ASP A 53 14.07 -7.85 -21.19
CA ASP A 53 13.45 -7.09 -22.29
C ASP A 53 12.24 -7.82 -22.88
N THR A 54 12.27 -9.15 -22.88
CA THR A 54 11.16 -9.99 -23.34
C THR A 54 10.03 -10.06 -22.30
N ILE A 55 10.30 -9.89 -21.00
CA ILE A 55 9.26 -9.81 -19.96
C ILE A 55 8.44 -8.54 -20.11
N VAL A 56 9.09 -7.38 -20.28
CA VAL A 56 8.37 -6.09 -20.41
C VAL A 56 7.52 -6.04 -21.67
N ALA A 57 8.07 -6.48 -22.81
CA ALA A 57 7.31 -6.60 -24.06
C ALA A 57 6.16 -7.62 -23.96
N ARG A 58 6.39 -8.77 -23.29
CA ARG A 58 5.34 -9.77 -23.07
C ARG A 58 4.26 -9.28 -22.11
N ALA A 59 4.57 -8.50 -21.07
CA ALA A 59 3.56 -8.02 -20.12
C ALA A 59 2.48 -7.18 -20.82
N LEU A 60 2.91 -6.27 -21.72
CA LEU A 60 2.04 -5.41 -22.51
C LEU A 60 1.18 -6.16 -23.54
N GLU A 61 1.64 -7.30 -24.10
CA GLU A 61 0.76 -8.19 -24.88
C GLU A 61 -0.07 -9.15 -24.02
N SER A 62 0.44 -9.54 -22.85
CA SER A 62 -0.05 -10.67 -22.05
C SER A 62 -1.39 -10.41 -21.39
N SER A 63 -1.60 -9.23 -20.80
CA SER A 63 -2.83 -8.92 -20.04
C SER A 63 -4.07 -9.04 -20.91
N ALA A 64 -4.05 -8.43 -22.11
CA ALA A 64 -5.14 -8.52 -23.08
C ALA A 64 -5.29 -9.93 -23.69
N MET A 65 -4.19 -10.65 -23.97
CA MET A 65 -4.25 -11.90 -24.74
C MET A 65 -4.40 -13.17 -23.90
N LYS A 66 -3.93 -13.22 -22.64
CA LYS A 66 -4.10 -14.38 -21.76
C LYS A 66 -5.54 -14.60 -21.33
N GLY A 67 -6.29 -13.54 -21.02
CA GLY A 67 -7.71 -13.63 -20.64
C GLY A 67 -8.57 -14.30 -21.71
N ILE A 68 -8.21 -14.12 -22.99
CA ILE A 68 -8.94 -14.64 -24.14
C ILE A 68 -8.46 -16.05 -24.54
N PHE A 69 -7.15 -16.28 -24.62
CA PHE A 69 -6.60 -17.51 -25.22
C PHE A 69 -5.95 -18.49 -24.24
N LYS A 70 -5.69 -18.08 -22.99
CA LYS A 70 -4.99 -18.83 -21.93
C LYS A 70 -3.53 -19.21 -22.23
N THR A 71 -3.11 -19.38 -23.50
CA THR A 71 -1.73 -19.61 -23.93
C THR A 71 -1.41 -18.94 -25.28
N ASP A 72 -0.12 -18.65 -25.53
CA ASP A 72 0.36 -18.14 -26.82
C ASP A 72 0.29 -19.16 -27.97
N MET A 73 0.12 -20.46 -27.67
CA MET A 73 -0.12 -21.48 -28.69
C MET A 73 -1.57 -21.36 -29.20
N ASN A 74 -2.53 -21.23 -28.29
CA ASN A 74 -3.94 -21.02 -28.64
C ASN A 74 -4.15 -19.71 -29.40
N ARG A 75 -3.50 -18.61 -28.96
CA ARG A 75 -3.46 -17.31 -29.66
C ARG A 75 -3.07 -17.48 -31.14
N ARG A 76 -1.94 -18.15 -31.39
CA ARG A 76 -1.40 -18.32 -32.74
C ARG A 76 -2.23 -19.29 -33.60
N ALA A 77 -2.75 -20.37 -33.01
CA ALA A 77 -3.66 -21.28 -33.69
C ALA A 77 -4.98 -20.59 -34.10
N PHE A 78 -5.58 -19.80 -33.20
CA PHE A 78 -6.81 -19.06 -33.47
C PHE A 78 -6.62 -18.01 -34.58
N ILE A 79 -5.63 -17.11 -34.43
CA ILE A 79 -5.36 -16.05 -35.41
C ILE A 79 -5.06 -16.63 -36.81
N ARG A 80 -4.33 -17.76 -36.89
CA ARG A 80 -4.07 -18.45 -38.16
C ARG A 80 -5.32 -19.08 -38.80
N ASN A 81 -6.28 -19.52 -37.99
CA ASN A 81 -7.47 -20.22 -38.46
C ASN A 81 -8.65 -19.28 -38.81
N VAL A 82 -8.74 -18.09 -38.19
CA VAL A 82 -9.88 -17.16 -38.39
C VAL A 82 -9.49 -15.82 -39.05
N GLY A 83 -8.20 -15.48 -39.09
CA GLY A 83 -7.70 -14.21 -39.60
C GLY A 83 -7.85 -13.05 -38.60
N VAL A 84 -6.98 -12.03 -38.74
CA VAL A 84 -6.84 -10.94 -37.76
C VAL A 84 -8.14 -10.12 -37.59
N GLY A 85 -8.85 -9.83 -38.69
CA GLY A 85 -10.11 -9.06 -38.65
C GLY A 85 -11.24 -9.81 -37.94
N SER A 86 -11.46 -11.08 -38.28
CA SER A 86 -12.51 -11.92 -37.68
C SER A 86 -12.23 -12.20 -36.20
N ALA A 87 -10.95 -12.36 -35.83
CA ALA A 87 -10.53 -12.52 -34.45
C ALA A 87 -10.99 -11.35 -33.56
N ALA A 88 -10.79 -10.10 -34.02
CA ALA A 88 -11.23 -8.91 -33.31
C ALA A 88 -12.76 -8.84 -33.13
N ALA A 89 -13.51 -9.22 -34.18
CA ALA A 89 -14.98 -9.22 -34.14
C ALA A 89 -15.55 -10.23 -33.12
N MET A 90 -14.98 -11.43 -33.02
CA MET A 90 -15.43 -12.44 -32.03
C MET A 90 -15.03 -12.07 -30.59
N ILE A 91 -13.87 -11.44 -30.39
CA ILE A 91 -13.45 -10.95 -29.06
C ILE A 91 -14.47 -9.93 -28.51
N ALA A 92 -15.03 -9.08 -29.37
CA ALA A 92 -16.06 -8.11 -29.01
C ALA A 92 -17.43 -8.71 -28.62
N GLN A 93 -17.64 -10.03 -28.78
CA GLN A 93 -18.86 -10.70 -28.31
C GLN A 93 -18.75 -11.24 -26.87
N PHE A 94 -17.53 -11.51 -26.37
CA PHE A 94 -17.32 -12.07 -25.03
C PHE A 94 -17.05 -11.00 -23.95
N PHE A 95 -16.75 -9.76 -24.35
CA PHE A 95 -16.72 -8.60 -23.48
C PHE A 95 -17.68 -7.54 -24.03
N PRO A 96 -18.68 -7.06 -23.25
CA PRO A 96 -19.61 -6.01 -23.68
C PRO A 96 -18.93 -4.63 -23.66
N PHE A 97 -17.98 -4.43 -24.56
CA PHE A 97 -17.16 -3.21 -24.63
C PHE A 97 -17.97 -1.92 -24.85
N SER A 98 -19.21 -1.99 -25.34
CA SER A 98 -19.99 -0.84 -25.79
C SER A 98 -20.29 0.20 -24.70
N SER A 99 -20.65 -0.20 -23.48
CA SER A 99 -20.96 0.73 -22.38
C SER A 99 -19.69 1.43 -21.87
N LEU A 100 -18.64 0.64 -21.63
CA LEU A 100 -17.33 1.11 -21.17
C LEU A 100 -16.64 1.97 -22.25
N GLN A 101 -16.77 1.62 -23.54
CA GLN A 101 -16.27 2.44 -24.65
C GLN A 101 -17.11 3.71 -24.86
N ALA A 102 -18.43 3.70 -24.66
CA ALA A 102 -19.21 4.93 -24.73
C ALA A 102 -18.69 5.94 -23.70
N MET A 103 -18.70 5.58 -22.41
CA MET A 103 -18.26 6.45 -21.32
C MET A 103 -16.77 6.81 -21.44
N ALA A 104 -15.89 5.85 -21.74
CA ALA A 104 -14.46 6.11 -21.86
C ALA A 104 -14.07 6.84 -23.16
N SER A 105 -14.86 6.77 -24.24
CA SER A 105 -14.55 7.51 -25.48
C SER A 105 -14.90 8.99 -25.36
N ASP A 106 -16.04 9.34 -24.75
CA ASP A 106 -16.38 10.74 -24.51
C ASP A 106 -15.49 11.36 -23.42
N ALA A 107 -15.13 10.61 -22.37
CA ALA A 107 -14.08 11.01 -21.45
C ALA A 107 -12.73 11.24 -22.17
N ARG A 108 -12.24 10.26 -22.97
CA ARG A 108 -10.95 10.35 -23.70
C ARG A 108 -10.87 11.49 -24.72
N LYS A 109 -12.00 11.90 -25.31
CA LYS A 109 -12.09 13.11 -26.17
C LYS A 109 -11.81 14.38 -25.37
N ASN A 110 -12.31 14.46 -24.13
CA ASN A 110 -12.41 15.70 -23.35
C ASN A 110 -11.46 15.78 -22.13
N ILE A 111 -10.50 14.85 -21.96
CA ILE A 111 -9.47 14.94 -20.91
C ILE A 111 -8.64 16.22 -21.09
N GLU A 112 -8.68 17.11 -20.11
CA GLU A 112 -7.98 18.40 -20.10
C GLU A 112 -6.46 18.22 -20.03
N LYS A 113 -5.98 17.35 -19.11
CA LYS A 113 -4.56 17.12 -18.87
C LYS A 113 -4.21 15.63 -18.95
N LYS A 114 -3.82 15.18 -20.15
CA LYS A 114 -3.47 13.77 -20.40
C LYS A 114 -2.14 13.34 -19.78
N LYS A 115 -1.18 14.26 -19.58
CA LYS A 115 0.12 13.98 -18.94
C LYS A 115 0.09 14.38 -17.47
N LEU A 116 0.28 13.42 -16.57
CA LEU A 116 0.11 13.60 -15.12
C LEU A 116 1.36 13.19 -14.34
N LYS A 117 1.67 13.90 -13.26
CA LYS A 117 2.73 13.56 -12.30
C LYS A 117 2.12 13.00 -11.02
N ILE A 118 2.46 11.76 -10.66
CA ILE A 118 1.94 11.10 -9.45
C ILE A 118 3.09 10.73 -8.50
N GLY A 119 3.09 11.32 -7.30
CA GLY A 119 4.06 11.02 -6.25
C GLY A 119 3.79 9.70 -5.53
N PHE A 120 4.83 8.93 -5.19
CA PHE A 120 4.71 7.78 -4.30
C PHE A 120 5.96 7.49 -3.45
N VAL A 121 5.75 7.17 -2.17
CA VAL A 121 6.75 6.48 -1.33
C VAL A 121 6.76 4.99 -1.70
N PRO A 122 7.94 4.35 -1.87
CA PRO A 122 8.06 2.95 -2.34
C PRO A 122 7.74 1.93 -1.24
N ILE A 123 6.45 1.70 -1.00
CA ILE A 123 5.89 0.72 -0.05
C ILE A 123 4.71 -0.05 -0.70
N THR A 124 4.31 -1.21 -0.16
CA THR A 124 3.22 -2.03 -0.76
C THR A 124 1.84 -1.38 -0.63
N CYS A 125 1.69 -0.36 0.20
CA CYS A 125 0.51 0.51 0.21
C CYS A 125 0.27 1.21 -1.16
N ALA A 126 1.32 1.38 -1.97
CA ALA A 126 1.22 1.96 -3.31
C ALA A 126 0.72 0.96 -4.39
N THR A 127 0.32 -0.27 -4.03
CA THR A 127 0.04 -1.36 -4.99
C THR A 127 -0.92 -0.96 -6.12
N PRO A 128 -2.09 -0.34 -5.87
CA PRO A 128 -2.99 0.09 -6.94
C PRO A 128 -2.41 1.17 -7.85
N ILE A 129 -1.48 1.99 -7.34
CA ILE A 129 -0.89 3.11 -8.08
C ILE A 129 0.25 2.59 -8.97
N VAL A 130 1.25 1.93 -8.40
CA VAL A 130 2.46 1.55 -9.16
C VAL A 130 2.30 0.21 -9.89
N GLY A 131 1.53 -0.73 -9.33
CA GLY A 131 1.05 -1.90 -10.06
C GLY A 131 0.03 -1.52 -11.14
N GLY A 132 -0.87 -0.58 -10.84
CA GLY A 132 -1.82 -0.02 -11.82
C GLY A 132 -1.12 0.63 -13.02
N HIS A 133 -0.02 1.35 -12.78
CA HIS A 133 0.84 1.86 -13.85
C HIS A 133 1.51 0.73 -14.64
N ALA A 134 2.15 -0.23 -13.97
CA ALA A 134 2.87 -1.32 -14.63
C ALA A 134 1.96 -2.23 -15.49
N LEU A 135 0.68 -2.36 -15.12
CA LEU A 135 -0.33 -3.16 -15.82
C LEU A 135 -1.18 -2.34 -16.82
N GLY A 136 -0.94 -1.03 -16.96
CA GLY A 136 -1.54 -0.20 -18.01
C GLY A 136 -2.92 0.41 -17.70
N TYR A 137 -3.35 0.43 -16.44
CA TYR A 137 -4.69 0.93 -16.07
C TYR A 137 -4.86 2.42 -16.39
N TYR A 138 -3.85 3.27 -16.19
CA TYR A 138 -3.94 4.68 -16.57
C TYR A 138 -4.12 4.88 -18.08
N GLN A 139 -3.41 4.11 -18.88
CA GLN A 139 -3.50 4.12 -20.34
C GLN A 139 -4.87 3.59 -20.83
N LYS A 140 -5.49 2.64 -20.10
CA LYS A 140 -6.89 2.21 -20.32
C LYS A 140 -7.89 3.38 -20.24
N TYR A 141 -7.64 4.36 -19.38
CA TYR A 141 -8.43 5.59 -19.27
C TYR A 141 -7.91 6.76 -20.13
N GLY A 142 -6.80 6.58 -20.84
CA GLY A 142 -6.24 7.57 -21.78
C GLY A 142 -5.24 8.56 -21.16
N LEU A 143 -4.65 8.19 -20.02
CA LEU A 143 -3.69 8.99 -19.29
C LEU A 143 -2.25 8.49 -19.50
N ASP A 144 -1.32 9.42 -19.53
CA ASP A 144 0.14 9.24 -19.61
C ASP A 144 0.74 9.70 -18.28
N VAL A 145 1.17 8.75 -17.45
CA VAL A 145 1.45 9.00 -16.02
C VAL A 145 2.92 8.83 -15.70
N GLU A 146 3.56 9.91 -15.24
CA GLU A 146 4.88 9.89 -14.64
C GLU A 146 4.77 9.50 -13.16
N ILE A 147 5.15 8.26 -12.84
CA ILE A 147 5.21 7.73 -11.47
C ILE A 147 6.52 8.18 -10.80
N ILE A 148 6.44 9.15 -9.88
CA ILE A 148 7.58 9.82 -9.27
C ILE A 148 7.84 9.28 -7.85
N LYS A 149 8.97 8.60 -7.68
CA LYS A 149 9.39 8.02 -6.39
C LYS A 149 9.87 9.11 -5.43
N THR A 150 9.33 9.14 -4.22
CA THR A 150 9.73 10.07 -3.15
C THR A 150 10.57 9.37 -2.09
N ALA A 151 11.53 10.09 -1.51
CA ALA A 151 12.40 9.57 -0.46
C ALA A 151 11.66 9.35 0.88
N GLY A 152 10.63 10.15 1.15
CA GLY A 152 9.83 10.09 2.37
C GLY A 152 8.68 11.09 2.37
N TRP A 153 7.84 11.02 3.40
CA TRP A 153 6.54 11.70 3.43
C TRP A 153 6.60 13.22 3.52
N ALA A 154 7.60 13.80 4.19
CA ALA A 154 7.83 15.26 4.17
C ALA A 154 8.08 15.75 2.74
N VAL A 155 8.98 15.09 2.00
CA VAL A 155 9.25 15.41 0.57
C VAL A 155 8.00 15.19 -0.28
N SER A 156 7.19 14.16 0.00
CA SER A 156 5.92 13.94 -0.72
C SER A 156 4.93 15.10 -0.48
N ARG A 157 4.72 15.48 0.79
CA ARG A 157 3.90 16.64 1.20
C ARG A 157 4.36 17.92 0.51
N ASP A 158 5.66 18.20 0.55
CA ASP A 158 6.20 19.47 0.03
C ASP A 158 6.05 19.54 -1.50
N ASN A 159 6.16 18.41 -2.22
CA ASN A 159 5.86 18.37 -3.65
C ASN A 159 4.35 18.50 -3.96
N CYS A 160 3.47 17.96 -3.12
CA CYS A 160 2.03 18.17 -3.22
C CYS A 160 1.66 19.66 -3.05
N LEU A 161 2.15 20.30 -1.98
CA LEU A 161 1.85 21.71 -1.65
C LEU A 161 2.40 22.68 -2.70
N ASN A 162 3.59 22.41 -3.26
CA ASN A 162 4.16 23.21 -4.34
C ASN A 162 3.54 22.93 -5.73
N GLY A 163 2.55 22.03 -5.83
CA GLY A 163 1.89 21.70 -7.11
C GLY A 163 2.77 20.90 -8.09
N ASN A 164 3.84 20.27 -7.63
CA ASN A 164 4.72 19.43 -8.45
C ASN A 164 4.06 18.09 -8.84
N TYR A 165 3.02 17.68 -8.11
CA TYR A 165 2.20 16.49 -8.38
C TYR A 165 0.74 16.87 -8.63
N ASP A 166 0.14 16.20 -9.61
CA ASP A 166 -1.30 16.25 -9.91
C ASP A 166 -2.12 15.44 -8.91
N GLY A 167 -1.53 14.35 -8.42
CA GLY A 167 -2.01 13.58 -7.28
C GLY A 167 -0.88 12.80 -6.63
N SER A 168 -1.11 12.26 -5.44
CA SER A 168 -0.10 11.52 -4.70
C SER A 168 -0.70 10.38 -3.92
N HIS A 169 0.08 9.30 -3.84
CA HIS A 169 0.01 8.37 -2.72
C HIS A 169 0.38 9.15 -1.44
N LEU A 170 -0.51 9.18 -0.45
CA LEU A 170 -0.30 9.82 0.85
C LEU A 170 -0.71 8.87 1.98
N LEU A 171 -0.17 9.07 3.17
CA LEU A 171 -0.70 8.42 4.38
C LEU A 171 -2.10 9.00 4.65
N PHE A 172 -3.05 8.17 5.09
CA PHE A 172 -4.46 8.59 5.26
C PHE A 172 -4.64 9.92 6.04
N PRO A 173 -3.85 10.26 7.09
CA PRO A 173 -3.96 11.52 7.82
C PRO A 173 -3.31 12.76 7.19
N MET A 174 -2.54 12.62 6.10
CA MET A 174 -1.81 13.74 5.51
C MET A 174 -2.72 14.78 4.83
N PRO A 175 -3.77 14.42 4.07
CA PRO A 175 -4.68 15.41 3.46
C PRO A 175 -5.40 16.30 4.49
N GLN A 176 -5.76 15.75 5.66
CA GLN A 176 -6.32 16.51 6.78
C GLN A 176 -5.30 17.49 7.34
N ALA A 177 -4.09 17.01 7.66
CA ALA A 177 -3.01 17.86 8.15
C ALA A 177 -2.67 18.99 7.15
N MET A 178 -2.55 18.66 5.86
CA MET A 178 -2.25 19.63 4.79
C MET A 178 -3.37 20.66 4.58
N SER A 179 -4.64 20.24 4.65
CA SER A 179 -5.78 21.16 4.50
C SER A 179 -5.95 22.08 5.72
N LEU A 180 -5.62 21.59 6.91
CA LEU A 180 -5.66 22.35 8.18
C LEU A 180 -4.36 23.13 8.47
N GLY A 181 -3.35 23.07 7.59
CA GLY A 181 -2.07 23.77 7.77
C GLY A 181 -1.15 23.19 8.86
N LEU A 182 -1.40 21.97 9.32
CA LEU A 182 -0.66 21.35 10.42
C LEU A 182 0.75 20.95 9.96
N GLY A 183 1.76 21.53 10.60
CA GLY A 183 3.17 21.29 10.29
C GLY A 183 3.63 21.94 8.97
N THR A 184 2.87 22.89 8.44
CA THR A 184 3.16 23.63 7.20
C THR A 184 3.04 25.15 7.44
N SER A 185 3.41 25.97 6.46
CA SER A 185 3.29 27.44 6.53
C SER A 185 1.88 27.97 6.17
N GLY A 186 0.91 27.08 5.98
CA GLY A 186 -0.45 27.40 5.50
C GLY A 186 -1.20 26.15 5.06
N GLY A 187 -2.54 26.21 5.07
CA GLY A 187 -3.41 25.13 4.62
C GLY A 187 -3.67 25.18 3.11
N GLU A 188 -3.45 24.07 2.41
CA GLU A 188 -3.78 23.89 0.99
C GLU A 188 -4.86 22.78 0.90
N PRO A 189 -6.06 23.03 0.35
CA PRO A 189 -7.13 22.04 0.34
C PRO A 189 -6.78 20.81 -0.51
N TRP A 190 -6.55 19.67 0.17
CA TRP A 190 -6.31 18.36 -0.45
C TRP A 190 -7.46 17.40 -0.14
N ARG A 191 -7.68 16.43 -1.04
CA ARG A 191 -8.85 15.55 -1.04
C ARG A 191 -8.45 14.09 -1.08
N ILE A 192 -9.03 13.28 -0.20
CA ILE A 192 -8.99 11.83 -0.24
C ILE A 192 -9.97 11.37 -1.33
N VAL A 193 -9.41 10.77 -2.39
CA VAL A 193 -10.15 10.28 -3.57
C VAL A 193 -10.49 8.80 -3.42
N SER A 194 -9.59 8.03 -2.80
CA SER A 194 -9.82 6.64 -2.39
C SER A 194 -8.78 6.24 -1.35
N ASN A 195 -9.09 5.23 -0.55
CA ASN A 195 -8.07 4.40 0.05
C ASN A 195 -7.29 3.67 -1.07
N VAL A 196 -5.99 3.46 -0.87
CA VAL A 196 -5.19 2.56 -1.73
C VAL A 196 -4.61 1.37 -0.99
N ASN A 197 -4.73 1.32 0.34
CA ASN A 197 -4.81 0.07 1.09
C ASN A 197 -5.45 0.27 2.48
N THR A 198 -6.02 -0.82 2.98
CA THR A 198 -6.27 -1.07 4.41
C THR A 198 -5.28 -2.11 4.94
N ASN A 199 -5.15 -2.23 6.26
CA ASN A 199 -4.15 -3.09 6.92
C ASN A 199 -2.72 -2.76 6.41
N GLY A 200 -1.87 -3.75 6.11
CA GLY A 200 -0.59 -3.59 5.43
C GLY A 200 0.56 -3.02 6.27
N GLN A 201 0.39 -2.97 7.60
CA GLN A 201 1.40 -2.49 8.56
C GLN A 201 1.63 -3.53 9.67
N ALA A 202 2.74 -3.37 10.38
CA ALA A 202 3.03 -4.17 11.56
C ALA A 202 3.88 -3.39 12.57
N ILE A 203 3.78 -3.79 13.84
CA ILE A 203 4.81 -3.52 14.84
C ILE A 203 5.89 -4.60 14.68
N VAL A 204 7.12 -4.15 14.44
CA VAL A 204 8.33 -4.99 14.37
C VAL A 204 9.25 -4.61 15.51
N MET A 205 9.79 -5.63 16.19
CA MET A 205 10.76 -5.46 17.28
C MET A 205 12.14 -6.00 16.85
N SER A 206 13.20 -5.38 17.38
CA SER A 206 14.56 -5.91 17.23
C SER A 206 14.67 -7.27 17.90
N ASN A 207 15.46 -8.17 17.31
CA ASN A 207 15.67 -9.54 17.82
C ASN A 207 16.18 -9.60 19.28
N GLN A 208 16.76 -8.51 19.80
CA GLN A 208 17.22 -8.37 21.18
C GLN A 208 16.09 -8.20 22.23
N HIS A 209 14.83 -8.01 21.81
CA HIS A 209 13.68 -7.74 22.69
C HIS A 209 12.62 -8.85 22.70
N ARG A 210 12.99 -10.07 22.29
CA ARG A 210 12.09 -11.25 22.34
C ARG A 210 11.65 -11.63 23.76
N ASP A 211 12.36 -11.15 24.78
CA ASP A 211 12.06 -11.29 26.20
C ASP A 211 11.01 -10.27 26.70
N LYS A 212 10.58 -9.32 25.86
CA LYS A 212 9.70 -8.20 26.23
C LYS A 212 8.42 -8.14 25.37
N PRO A 213 7.55 -9.17 25.41
CA PRO A 213 6.32 -9.20 24.62
C PRO A 213 5.19 -8.31 25.18
N ASP A 214 5.23 -7.89 26.45
CA ASP A 214 4.25 -6.94 27.00
C ASP A 214 4.73 -5.49 26.76
N PRO A 215 3.95 -4.61 26.10
CA PRO A 215 4.32 -3.22 25.92
C PRO A 215 4.63 -2.44 27.21
N LYS A 216 4.13 -2.88 28.38
CA LYS A 216 4.53 -2.33 29.69
C LYS A 216 6.03 -2.41 29.96
N GLN A 217 6.71 -3.38 29.34
CA GLN A 217 8.16 -3.58 29.42
C GLN A 217 8.94 -2.65 28.48
N TRP A 218 8.27 -1.82 27.66
CA TRP A 218 8.91 -0.99 26.63
C TRP A 218 9.31 0.42 27.10
N LYS A 219 9.11 0.76 28.38
CA LYS A 219 9.52 2.05 28.94
C LYS A 219 11.03 2.29 28.74
N GLY A 220 11.37 3.43 28.13
CA GLY A 220 12.72 3.81 27.71
C GLY A 220 13.09 3.43 26.27
N MET A 221 12.29 2.61 25.57
CA MET A 221 12.56 2.21 24.19
C MET A 221 12.31 3.33 23.19
N ARG A 222 12.97 3.22 22.03
CA ARG A 222 12.86 4.11 20.88
C ARG A 222 12.14 3.39 19.75
N PHE A 223 11.04 3.95 19.28
CA PHE A 223 10.28 3.45 18.14
C PHE A 223 10.42 4.38 16.94
N ALA A 224 10.52 3.82 15.74
CA ALA A 224 10.33 4.61 14.53
C ALA A 224 8.89 4.51 14.00
N VAL A 225 8.43 5.61 13.40
CA VAL A 225 7.21 5.71 12.58
C VAL A 225 7.54 6.47 11.30
N PRO A 226 6.86 6.20 10.17
CA PRO A 226 7.22 6.78 8.88
C PRO A 226 6.97 8.29 8.77
N PHE A 227 5.97 8.81 9.49
CA PHE A 227 5.65 10.24 9.54
C PHE A 227 4.81 10.54 10.78
N GLU A 228 4.77 11.81 11.18
CA GLU A 228 4.02 12.27 12.34
C GLU A 228 2.49 12.20 12.11
N TYR A 229 2.01 12.78 11.00
CA TYR A 229 0.62 12.65 10.56
C TYR A 229 0.42 11.30 9.87
N SER A 230 0.37 10.21 10.65
CA SER A 230 0.26 8.86 10.13
C SER A 230 -0.53 7.91 11.03
N MET A 231 -1.22 6.95 10.40
CA MET A 231 -1.89 5.85 11.11
C MET A 231 -0.90 5.05 11.96
N HIS A 232 0.33 4.90 11.49
CA HIS A 232 1.43 4.27 12.23
C HIS A 232 1.71 4.97 13.57
N ASN A 233 1.74 6.31 13.60
CA ASN A 233 1.89 7.09 14.82
C ASN A 233 0.68 6.90 15.75
N PHE A 234 -0.54 7.07 15.23
CA PHE A 234 -1.76 6.98 16.05
C PHE A 234 -2.05 5.56 16.58
N LEU A 235 -1.82 4.50 15.79
CA LEU A 235 -1.98 3.12 16.23
C LEU A 235 -0.90 2.69 17.23
N LEU A 236 0.36 3.12 17.06
CA LEU A 236 1.42 2.87 18.04
C LEU A 236 1.11 3.58 19.36
N ARG A 237 0.74 4.87 19.30
CA ARG A 237 0.32 5.67 20.46
C ARG A 237 -0.85 5.03 21.20
N MET A 238 -1.88 4.58 20.46
CA MET A 238 -3.02 3.87 21.03
C MET A 238 -2.60 2.57 21.74
N TYR A 239 -1.78 1.75 21.08
CA TYR A 239 -1.34 0.45 21.61
C TYR A 239 -0.51 0.57 22.90
N VAL A 240 0.42 1.52 22.98
CA VAL A 240 1.23 1.71 24.20
C VAL A 240 0.47 2.47 25.30
N ALA A 241 -0.44 3.39 24.94
CA ALA A 241 -1.27 4.12 25.91
C ALA A 241 -2.29 3.21 26.61
N ASP A 242 -2.93 2.28 25.89
CA ASP A 242 -3.87 1.31 26.47
C ASP A 242 -3.13 0.26 27.33
N ALA A 243 -1.83 0.05 27.08
CA ALA A 243 -0.94 -0.71 27.97
C ALA A 243 -0.45 0.09 29.19
N GLY A 244 -0.69 1.41 29.26
CA GLY A 244 -0.33 2.27 30.38
C GLY A 244 1.00 3.03 30.27
N LEU A 245 1.56 3.19 29.06
CA LEU A 245 2.72 4.05 28.80
C LEU A 245 2.33 5.34 28.08
N ASP A 246 2.81 6.49 28.55
CA ASP A 246 2.65 7.78 27.85
C ASP A 246 3.61 7.83 26.64
N PRO A 247 3.13 7.89 25.38
CA PRO A 247 3.98 7.84 24.20
C PRO A 247 4.89 9.08 24.02
N ASP A 248 4.64 10.17 24.75
CA ASP A 248 5.44 11.39 24.72
C ASP A 248 6.39 11.52 25.93
N ARG A 249 6.35 10.56 26.89
CA ARG A 249 7.20 10.58 28.10
C ARG A 249 7.93 9.26 28.40
N ASP A 250 7.25 8.14 28.21
CA ASP A 250 7.75 6.82 28.60
C ASP A 250 8.49 6.10 27.47
N ILE A 251 8.28 6.49 26.21
CA ILE A 251 9.03 6.02 25.04
C ILE A 251 9.47 7.20 24.17
N GLN A 252 10.32 6.95 23.17
CA GLN A 252 10.68 7.95 22.15
C GLN A 252 10.13 7.52 20.79
N ILE A 253 9.16 8.25 20.24
CA ILE A 253 8.71 8.08 18.85
C ILE A 253 9.55 8.97 17.93
N ARG A 254 10.12 8.39 16.87
CA ARG A 254 11.03 9.06 15.92
C ARG A 254 10.48 8.96 14.49
N VAL A 255 10.51 10.05 13.74
CA VAL A 255 10.18 10.02 12.30
C VAL A 255 11.39 9.49 11.51
N VAL A 256 11.20 8.39 10.78
CA VAL A 256 12.24 7.75 9.94
C VAL A 256 11.62 7.35 8.60
N PRO A 257 12.20 7.69 7.44
CA PRO A 257 11.66 7.25 6.15
C PRO A 257 11.59 5.71 6.03
N PRO A 258 10.54 5.12 5.42
CA PRO A 258 10.41 3.67 5.31
C PRO A 258 11.66 2.93 4.77
N PRO A 259 12.38 3.43 3.74
CA PRO A 259 13.61 2.80 3.25
C PRO A 259 14.74 2.66 4.30
N GLU A 260 14.72 3.47 5.36
CA GLU A 260 15.76 3.52 6.39
C GLU A 260 15.40 2.70 7.64
N MET A 261 14.17 2.19 7.76
CA MET A 261 13.66 1.49 8.95
C MET A 261 14.53 0.27 9.32
N VAL A 262 14.76 -0.63 8.36
CA VAL A 262 15.51 -1.88 8.56
C VAL A 262 16.97 -1.60 8.93
N ALA A 263 17.56 -0.54 8.36
CA ALA A 263 18.92 -0.10 8.69
C ALA A 263 19.02 0.48 10.11
N ASN A 264 18.06 1.31 10.52
CA ASN A 264 18.02 1.87 11.87
C ASN A 264 17.76 0.80 12.95
N LEU A 265 16.94 -0.22 12.66
CA LEU A 265 16.75 -1.37 13.54
C LEU A 265 18.03 -2.21 13.66
N ARG A 266 18.68 -2.53 12.52
CA ARG A 266 19.97 -3.26 12.48
C ARG A 266 21.07 -2.53 13.24
N ALA A 267 21.11 -1.20 13.17
CA ALA A 267 22.10 -0.37 13.85
C ALA A 267 21.79 -0.16 15.36
N GLY A 268 20.65 -0.62 15.87
CA GLY A 268 20.21 -0.34 17.23
C GLY A 268 19.89 1.14 17.49
N ASN A 269 19.63 1.94 16.45
CA ASN A 269 19.18 3.33 16.56
C ASN A 269 17.74 3.42 17.08
N VAL A 270 16.95 2.38 16.82
CA VAL A 270 15.61 2.12 17.38
C VAL A 270 15.51 0.68 17.86
N ASP A 271 14.62 0.45 18.81
CA ASP A 271 14.36 -0.83 19.47
C ASP A 271 13.22 -1.60 18.77
N GLY A 272 12.33 -0.86 18.10
CA GLY A 272 11.29 -1.37 17.22
C GLY A 272 10.75 -0.27 16.30
N TYR A 273 9.71 -0.58 15.53
CA TYR A 273 8.95 0.39 14.75
C TYR A 273 7.53 -0.08 14.45
N LEU A 274 6.63 0.87 14.19
CA LEU A 274 5.38 0.60 13.48
C LEU A 274 5.51 1.21 12.08
N ALA A 275 5.56 0.34 11.07
CA ALA A 275 5.87 0.71 9.69
C ALA A 275 4.96 -0.03 8.69
N PRO A 276 4.89 0.44 7.44
CA PRO A 276 4.22 -0.28 6.37
C PRO A 276 5.12 -1.37 5.79
N ASP A 277 4.51 -2.41 5.24
CA ASP A 277 5.22 -3.30 4.34
C ASP A 277 5.71 -2.57 3.07
N PRO A 278 6.84 -2.97 2.46
CA PRO A 278 7.55 -4.22 2.68
C PRO A 278 8.57 -4.20 3.83
N PHE A 279 8.76 -3.06 4.50
CA PHE A 279 9.85 -2.92 5.47
C PHE A 279 9.63 -3.74 6.75
N CYS A 280 8.39 -4.11 7.08
CA CYS A 280 8.11 -5.06 8.14
C CYS A 280 8.55 -6.48 7.78
N GLN A 281 8.09 -7.02 6.64
CA GLN A 281 8.55 -8.33 6.17
C GLN A 281 10.05 -8.36 5.85
N ARG A 282 10.61 -7.22 5.41
CA ARG A 282 12.04 -7.11 5.10
C ARG A 282 12.93 -7.27 6.33
N ALA A 283 12.53 -6.80 7.52
CA ALA A 283 13.31 -7.02 8.75
C ALA A 283 13.33 -8.49 9.20
N VAL A 284 12.28 -9.26 8.88
CA VAL A 284 12.27 -10.72 9.07
C VAL A 284 13.18 -11.40 8.05
N TYR A 285 13.04 -11.05 6.76
CA TYR A 285 13.86 -11.60 5.67
C TYR A 285 15.36 -11.34 5.86
N ASP A 286 15.72 -10.13 6.30
CA ASP A 286 17.10 -9.71 6.61
C ASP A 286 17.61 -10.25 7.98
N GLY A 287 16.79 -10.98 8.74
CA GLY A 287 17.18 -11.60 10.01
C GLY A 287 17.44 -10.63 11.17
N VAL A 288 16.93 -9.39 11.12
CA VAL A 288 17.22 -8.34 12.12
C VAL A 288 16.10 -8.09 13.13
N GLY A 289 14.87 -8.47 12.81
CA GLY A 289 13.72 -8.30 13.69
C GLY A 289 12.62 -9.34 13.46
N PHE A 290 11.56 -9.23 14.25
CA PHE A 290 10.39 -10.11 14.18
C PHE A 290 9.09 -9.29 14.20
N ILE A 291 8.05 -9.81 13.57
CA ILE A 291 6.70 -9.23 13.60
C ILE A 291 6.09 -9.55 14.98
N HIS A 292 5.92 -8.52 15.79
CA HIS A 292 5.27 -8.58 17.10
C HIS A 292 3.75 -8.56 16.97
N LYS A 293 3.22 -7.74 16.05
CA LYS A 293 1.79 -7.56 15.85
C LYS A 293 1.50 -7.04 14.44
N LEU A 294 0.57 -7.65 13.71
CA LEU A 294 -0.03 -6.98 12.54
C LEU A 294 -1.01 -5.91 13.05
N THR A 295 -1.12 -4.76 12.37
CA THR A 295 -2.02 -3.69 12.83
C THR A 295 -3.50 -4.02 12.72
N MET A 296 -3.88 -4.98 11.88
CA MET A 296 -5.24 -5.55 11.85
C MET A 296 -5.63 -6.21 13.18
N GLU A 297 -4.66 -6.65 13.99
CA GLU A 297 -4.89 -7.16 15.35
C GLU A 297 -5.17 -6.03 16.36
N LEU A 298 -5.07 -4.77 15.94
CA LEU A 298 -5.48 -3.58 16.71
C LEU A 298 -6.85 -3.08 16.22
N TRP A 299 -6.99 -2.91 14.91
CA TRP A 299 -8.20 -2.48 14.23
C TRP A 299 -8.21 -3.13 12.85
N ASP A 300 -9.10 -4.09 12.62
CA ASP A 300 -9.18 -4.75 11.31
C ASP A 300 -9.74 -3.81 10.23
N GLN A 301 -9.22 -3.98 9.02
CA GLN A 301 -9.48 -3.15 7.85
C GLN A 301 -9.30 -1.64 8.11
N HIS A 302 -8.42 -1.27 9.05
CA HIS A 302 -8.08 0.12 9.32
C HIS A 302 -7.51 0.79 8.05
N PRO A 303 -7.77 2.10 7.85
CA PRO A 303 -7.17 2.83 6.74
C PRO A 303 -5.65 2.92 6.91
N CYS A 304 -4.89 2.93 5.82
CA CYS A 304 -3.44 3.09 5.88
C CYS A 304 -2.96 4.23 4.98
N CYS A 305 -3.11 4.07 3.67
CA CYS A 305 -2.74 5.06 2.66
C CYS A 305 -3.89 5.33 1.70
N VAL A 306 -3.85 6.52 1.12
CA VAL A 306 -4.86 7.08 0.21
C VAL A 306 -4.22 7.51 -1.10
N PHE A 307 -5.03 7.55 -2.15
CA PHE A 307 -4.77 8.44 -3.27
C PHE A 307 -5.45 9.78 -3.02
N SER A 308 -4.75 10.87 -3.32
CA SER A 308 -5.24 12.22 -3.10
C SER A 308 -4.81 13.19 -4.18
N THR A 309 -5.61 14.24 -4.39
CA THR A 309 -5.31 15.37 -5.28
C THR A 309 -5.58 16.68 -4.54
N SER A 310 -5.06 17.81 -5.03
CA SER A 310 -5.54 19.12 -4.58
C SER A 310 -6.97 19.38 -5.07
N GLU A 311 -7.73 20.19 -4.33
CA GLU A 311 -9.02 20.75 -4.79
C GLU A 311 -8.85 21.47 -6.13
N ARG A 312 -7.78 22.26 -6.25
CA ARG A 312 -7.45 23.02 -7.47
C ARG A 312 -7.31 22.10 -8.70
N PHE A 313 -6.67 20.94 -8.58
CA PHE A 313 -6.57 19.98 -9.68
C PHE A 313 -7.94 19.46 -10.13
N ILE A 314 -8.85 19.20 -9.20
CA ILE A 314 -10.23 18.73 -9.47
C ILE A 314 -11.02 19.80 -10.22
N GLN A 315 -10.91 21.06 -9.79
CA GLN A 315 -11.61 22.19 -10.40
C GLN A 315 -11.07 22.54 -11.79
N GLU A 316 -9.75 22.50 -11.98
CA GLU A 316 -9.10 22.78 -13.27
C GLU A 316 -9.25 21.64 -14.30
N ASN A 317 -9.33 20.38 -13.85
CA ASN A 317 -9.24 19.20 -14.72
C ASN A 317 -10.31 18.11 -14.40
N PRO A 318 -11.62 18.43 -14.37
CA PRO A 318 -12.65 17.53 -13.86
C PRO A 318 -12.81 16.20 -14.64
N ASN A 319 -12.65 16.19 -15.96
CA ASN A 319 -12.71 14.95 -16.75
C ASN A 319 -11.44 14.10 -16.54
N THR A 320 -10.28 14.76 -16.41
CA THR A 320 -9.00 14.14 -16.05
C THR A 320 -9.06 13.51 -14.66
N PHE A 321 -9.59 14.21 -13.68
CA PHE A 321 -9.81 13.71 -12.32
C PHE A 321 -10.72 12.47 -12.32
N MET A 322 -11.81 12.49 -13.09
CA MET A 322 -12.71 11.34 -13.26
C MET A 322 -11.96 10.14 -13.89
N ALA A 323 -11.23 10.35 -14.99
CA ALA A 323 -10.44 9.31 -15.65
C ALA A 323 -9.36 8.71 -14.73
N LEU A 324 -8.69 9.56 -13.93
CA LEU A 324 -7.64 9.18 -13.00
C LEU A 324 -8.18 8.37 -11.81
N SER A 325 -9.29 8.84 -11.25
CA SER A 325 -9.97 8.16 -10.13
C SER A 325 -10.49 6.78 -10.57
N MET A 326 -11.11 6.68 -11.74
CA MET A 326 -11.60 5.41 -12.29
C MET A 326 -10.46 4.42 -12.56
N ALA A 327 -9.31 4.88 -13.06
CA ALA A 327 -8.12 4.05 -13.26
C ALA A 327 -7.58 3.47 -11.94
N ILE A 328 -7.55 4.28 -10.88
CA ILE A 328 -7.05 3.85 -9.57
C ILE A 328 -8.05 2.93 -8.89
N LEU A 329 -9.34 3.25 -8.90
CA LEU A 329 -10.39 2.39 -8.32
C LEU A 329 -10.42 1.00 -8.99
N GLU A 330 -10.28 0.92 -10.32
CA GLU A 330 -10.20 -0.38 -11.00
C GLU A 330 -8.88 -1.11 -10.66
N ALA A 331 -7.75 -0.42 -10.61
CA ALA A 331 -6.48 -1.03 -10.20
C ALA A 331 -6.53 -1.52 -8.74
N THR A 332 -7.24 -0.83 -7.84
CA THR A 332 -7.47 -1.25 -6.45
C THR A 332 -8.34 -2.51 -6.40
N ALA A 333 -9.46 -2.53 -7.13
CA ALA A 333 -10.32 -3.72 -7.23
C ALA A 333 -9.59 -4.95 -7.79
N MET A 334 -8.70 -4.74 -8.78
CA MET A 334 -7.92 -5.82 -9.37
C MET A 334 -6.70 -6.21 -8.54
N ALA A 335 -6.16 -5.30 -7.72
CA ALA A 335 -5.16 -5.63 -6.71
C ALA A 335 -5.76 -6.46 -5.57
N GLU A 336 -7.03 -6.26 -5.20
CA GLU A 336 -7.66 -7.03 -4.11
C GLU A 336 -7.73 -8.53 -4.41
N ARG A 337 -8.09 -8.89 -5.65
CA ARG A 337 -8.33 -10.26 -6.10
C ARG A 337 -7.15 -11.21 -5.81
N PRO A 338 -7.33 -12.29 -5.01
CA PRO A 338 -6.27 -13.22 -4.63
C PRO A 338 -5.48 -13.80 -5.81
N GLU A 339 -6.13 -14.06 -6.95
CA GLU A 339 -5.50 -14.58 -8.16
C GLU A 339 -4.49 -13.60 -8.79
N ASN A 340 -4.66 -12.29 -8.58
CA ASN A 340 -3.84 -11.23 -9.16
C ASN A 340 -2.66 -10.82 -8.26
N ARG A 341 -2.73 -11.11 -6.94
CA ARG A 341 -1.75 -10.66 -5.93
C ARG A 341 -0.28 -10.97 -6.31
N VAL A 342 -0.02 -12.09 -6.98
CA VAL A 342 1.33 -12.46 -7.45
C VAL A 342 1.80 -11.63 -8.64
N GLU A 343 0.91 -11.34 -9.60
CA GLU A 343 1.25 -10.50 -10.76
C GLU A 343 1.55 -9.06 -10.32
N PHE A 344 0.74 -8.51 -9.40
CA PHE A 344 1.02 -7.22 -8.77
C PHE A 344 2.37 -7.21 -8.02
N ALA A 345 2.71 -8.26 -7.25
CA ALA A 345 4.00 -8.35 -6.57
C ALA A 345 5.18 -8.31 -7.56
N ASP A 346 5.08 -9.07 -8.65
CA ASP A 346 6.17 -9.25 -9.62
C ASP A 346 6.42 -7.98 -10.44
N VAL A 347 5.37 -7.29 -10.92
CA VAL A 347 5.54 -6.07 -11.73
C VAL A 347 6.07 -4.88 -10.92
N MET A 348 5.95 -4.92 -9.59
CA MET A 348 6.40 -3.85 -8.68
C MET A 348 7.80 -4.07 -8.08
N ALA A 349 8.36 -5.29 -8.15
CA ALA A 349 9.71 -5.59 -7.68
C ALA A 349 10.84 -4.73 -8.32
N PRO A 350 10.81 -4.38 -9.62
CA PRO A 350 11.91 -3.69 -10.31
C PRO A 350 12.34 -2.34 -9.73
N ARG A 351 13.56 -1.92 -10.09
CA ARG A 351 14.27 -0.75 -9.53
C ARG A 351 13.53 0.58 -9.70
N ASN A 352 12.78 0.76 -10.78
CA ASN A 352 11.95 1.94 -11.00
C ASN A 352 10.77 2.03 -10.01
N TYR A 353 10.24 0.89 -9.54
CA TYR A 353 9.16 0.82 -8.55
C TYR A 353 9.69 0.57 -7.13
N LEU A 354 9.40 -0.58 -6.50
CA LEU A 354 9.71 -0.79 -5.07
C LEU A 354 11.18 -1.15 -4.82
N ASN A 355 11.88 -1.70 -5.81
CA ASN A 355 13.27 -2.19 -5.67
C ASN A 355 13.43 -3.17 -4.49
N GLN A 356 12.64 -4.25 -4.48
CA GLN A 356 12.63 -5.27 -3.43
C GLN A 356 12.68 -6.69 -4.02
N PRO A 357 13.10 -7.70 -3.24
CA PRO A 357 12.97 -9.10 -3.64
C PRO A 357 11.51 -9.45 -3.96
N PRO A 358 11.19 -10.04 -5.12
CA PRO A 358 9.83 -10.48 -5.47
C PRO A 358 9.23 -11.39 -4.40
N GLU A 359 10.05 -12.19 -3.73
CA GLU A 359 9.67 -13.15 -2.68
C GLU A 359 9.07 -12.42 -1.48
N VAL A 360 9.67 -11.31 -1.07
CA VAL A 360 9.16 -10.45 0.01
C VAL A 360 7.81 -9.85 -0.39
N LEU A 361 7.70 -9.31 -1.61
CA LEU A 361 6.45 -8.73 -2.11
C LEU A 361 5.32 -9.77 -2.23
N ARG A 362 5.65 -10.99 -2.69
CA ARG A 362 4.72 -12.13 -2.75
C ARG A 362 4.27 -12.57 -1.35
N GLN A 363 5.18 -12.66 -0.37
CA GLN A 363 4.85 -12.99 1.03
C GLN A 363 3.83 -12.02 1.62
N ILE A 364 4.00 -10.72 1.33
CA ILE A 364 3.09 -9.66 1.79
C ILE A 364 1.74 -9.75 1.07
N LEU A 365 1.72 -9.68 -0.27
CA LEU A 365 0.47 -9.56 -1.03
C LEU A 365 -0.37 -10.85 -1.02
N THR A 366 0.22 -12.03 -0.81
CA THR A 366 -0.53 -13.29 -0.66
C THR A 366 -0.83 -13.65 0.80
N GLY A 367 -0.27 -12.91 1.76
CA GLY A 367 -0.48 -13.17 3.18
C GLY A 367 0.19 -14.43 3.74
N ILE A 368 1.07 -15.10 2.99
CA ILE A 368 1.80 -16.30 3.44
C ILE A 368 3.26 -15.91 3.74
N PHE A 369 3.66 -15.87 5.00
CA PHE A 369 4.94 -15.28 5.40
C PHE A 369 5.53 -15.88 6.69
N PRO A 370 6.87 -15.93 6.82
CA PRO A 370 7.51 -16.12 8.12
C PRO A 370 7.34 -14.88 8.98
N ASP A 371 6.99 -15.05 10.26
CA ASP A 371 6.81 -13.96 11.23
C ASP A 371 8.11 -13.53 11.94
N GLY A 372 9.19 -14.29 11.75
CA GLY A 372 10.47 -14.10 12.46
C GLY A 372 10.48 -14.66 13.88
N GLN A 373 9.42 -15.31 14.34
CA GLN A 373 9.33 -16.01 15.62
C GLN A 373 9.40 -17.54 15.48
N GLY A 374 9.54 -18.04 14.25
CA GLY A 374 9.62 -19.46 13.91
C GLY A 374 8.36 -20.00 13.22
N ASN A 375 7.32 -19.18 13.05
CA ASN A 375 6.06 -19.59 12.46
C ASN A 375 5.93 -19.10 11.01
N ILE A 376 5.23 -19.87 10.18
CA ILE A 376 4.67 -19.38 8.92
C ILE A 376 3.21 -19.00 9.19
N ARG A 377 2.89 -17.71 9.14
CA ARG A 377 1.50 -17.21 9.21
C ARG A 377 0.86 -17.26 7.82
N ARG A 378 -0.43 -17.58 7.77
CA ARG A 378 -1.30 -17.47 6.58
C ARG A 378 -2.46 -16.53 6.93
N VAL A 379 -2.36 -15.28 6.47
CA VAL A 379 -3.28 -14.16 6.77
C VAL A 379 -3.49 -13.38 5.46
N PRO A 380 -4.38 -13.83 4.55
CA PRO A 380 -4.50 -13.31 3.17
C PRO A 380 -4.81 -11.81 3.08
N ASP A 381 -5.49 -11.33 4.11
CA ASP A 381 -5.97 -9.98 4.43
C ASP A 381 -4.96 -9.13 5.25
N ARG A 382 -3.72 -9.63 5.44
CA ARG A 382 -2.60 -8.84 6.02
C ARG A 382 -2.44 -7.49 5.34
N ILE A 383 -2.70 -7.42 4.04
CA ILE A 383 -2.91 -6.18 3.30
C ILE A 383 -4.11 -6.37 2.39
N SER A 384 -5.01 -5.38 2.41
CA SER A 384 -6.27 -5.42 1.68
C SER A 384 -6.44 -4.13 0.89
N PHE A 385 -7.19 -4.22 -0.20
CA PHE A 385 -7.32 -3.16 -1.20
C PHE A 385 -8.80 -2.76 -1.34
N MET A 386 -9.34 -2.22 -0.24
CA MET A 386 -10.70 -1.67 -0.16
C MET A 386 -10.67 -0.15 -0.38
N PRO A 387 -11.13 0.38 -1.53
CA PRO A 387 -10.93 1.78 -1.89
C PRO A 387 -11.85 2.80 -1.21
N PHE A 388 -12.98 2.41 -0.62
CA PHE A 388 -13.96 3.37 -0.09
C PHE A 388 -13.38 4.19 1.08
N PRO A 389 -13.25 5.53 0.96
CA PRO A 389 -12.69 6.35 2.01
C PRO A 389 -13.80 6.76 2.99
N SER A 390 -13.91 6.07 4.13
CA SER A 390 -14.99 6.33 5.11
C SER A 390 -14.83 7.67 5.82
N GLN A 391 -15.94 8.43 5.95
CA GLN A 391 -15.95 9.65 6.77
C GLN A 391 -15.77 9.35 8.26
N SER A 392 -16.27 8.22 8.80
CA SER A 392 -16.00 7.82 10.18
C SER A 392 -14.50 7.62 10.44
N MET A 393 -13.79 7.01 9.49
CA MET A 393 -12.32 6.86 9.55
C MET A 393 -11.60 8.22 9.58
N SER A 394 -12.10 9.19 8.80
CA SER A 394 -11.55 10.55 8.77
C SER A 394 -11.84 11.34 10.06
N ILE A 395 -13.05 11.22 10.61
CA ILE A 395 -13.42 11.79 11.92
C ILE A 395 -12.56 11.15 13.04
N TRP A 396 -12.32 9.84 13.02
CA TRP A 396 -11.43 9.18 13.98
C TRP A 396 -10.00 9.73 13.90
N VAL A 397 -9.46 9.94 12.70
CA VAL A 397 -8.13 10.54 12.52
C VAL A 397 -8.05 11.95 13.09
N LEU A 398 -9.07 12.79 12.86
CA LEU A 398 -9.16 14.12 13.46
C LEU A 398 -9.28 14.04 15.00
N SER A 399 -9.98 13.04 15.54
CA SER A 399 -10.06 12.79 16.99
C SER A 399 -8.68 12.51 17.61
N GLN A 400 -7.84 11.74 16.92
CA GLN A 400 -6.48 11.46 17.39
C GLN A 400 -5.55 12.66 17.20
N MET A 401 -5.77 13.50 16.18
CA MET A 401 -5.07 14.78 16.06
C MET A 401 -5.39 15.74 17.21
N LYS A 402 -6.66 15.83 17.66
CA LYS A 402 -7.06 16.62 18.84
C LYS A 402 -6.51 16.00 20.14
N ARG A 403 -6.70 14.68 20.36
CA ARG A 403 -6.20 13.94 21.53
C ARG A 403 -4.68 14.06 21.74
N TRP A 404 -3.89 14.12 20.68
CA TRP A 404 -2.44 14.28 20.76
C TRP A 404 -1.96 15.73 20.53
N GLY A 405 -2.85 16.72 20.66
CA GLY A 405 -2.51 18.15 20.71
C GLY A 405 -2.05 18.78 19.38
N TYR A 406 -2.17 18.05 18.27
CA TYR A 406 -1.89 18.54 16.91
C TYR A 406 -2.93 19.57 16.46
N ILE A 407 -4.20 19.32 16.79
CA ILE A 407 -5.29 20.30 16.68
C ILE A 407 -5.54 20.85 18.08
N LYS A 408 -5.53 22.19 18.22
CA LYS A 408 -5.72 22.88 19.51
C LYS A 408 -7.10 23.52 19.59
N GLU A 409 -7.43 24.33 18.58
CA GLU A 409 -8.75 24.94 18.40
C GLU A 409 -9.88 23.91 18.38
N ASP A 410 -11.09 24.33 18.71
CA ASP A 410 -12.29 23.52 18.54
C ASP A 410 -12.73 23.52 17.07
N ILE A 411 -13.19 22.36 16.59
CA ILE A 411 -13.43 22.10 15.18
C ILE A 411 -14.71 21.29 14.97
N ASP A 412 -15.37 21.54 13.84
CA ASP A 412 -16.43 20.65 13.34
C ASP A 412 -15.77 19.48 12.59
N TYR A 413 -15.67 18.33 13.26
CA TYR A 413 -15.03 17.13 12.71
C TYR A 413 -15.76 16.60 11.48
N GLN A 414 -17.09 16.76 11.43
CA GLN A 414 -17.96 16.23 10.39
C GLN A 414 -17.88 17.10 9.12
N GLU A 415 -17.86 18.42 9.25
CA GLU A 415 -17.60 19.39 8.18
C GLU A 415 -16.21 19.17 7.57
N ILE A 416 -15.16 19.12 8.39
CA ILE A 416 -13.78 18.89 7.92
C ILE A 416 -13.67 17.52 7.23
N SER A 417 -14.23 16.47 7.82
CA SER A 417 -14.29 15.13 7.22
C SER A 417 -14.96 15.14 5.85
N ARG A 418 -16.12 15.79 5.73
CA ARG A 418 -16.90 15.90 4.48
C ARG A 418 -16.23 16.77 3.42
N GLN A 419 -15.47 17.80 3.80
CA GLN A 419 -14.68 18.61 2.85
C GLN A 419 -13.48 17.85 2.30
N ILE A 420 -12.80 17.03 3.11
CA ILE A 420 -11.57 16.33 2.71
C ILE A 420 -11.85 14.95 2.09
N THR A 421 -12.92 14.26 2.50
CA THR A 421 -13.15 12.84 2.19
C THR A 421 -14.27 12.69 1.16
N LEU A 422 -13.93 12.41 -0.10
CA LEU A 422 -14.86 12.42 -1.24
C LEU A 422 -15.75 11.16 -1.33
N SER A 423 -16.21 10.62 -0.20
CA SER A 423 -16.84 9.31 -0.06
C SER A 423 -18.00 9.09 -1.02
N SER A 424 -18.98 10.01 -1.05
CA SER A 424 -20.16 9.92 -1.93
C SER A 424 -19.79 9.98 -3.42
N LYS A 425 -18.72 10.72 -3.78
CA LYS A 425 -18.19 10.78 -5.15
C LYS A 425 -17.45 9.49 -5.52
N THR A 426 -16.75 8.91 -4.56
CA THR A 426 -16.03 7.64 -4.71
C THR A 426 -17.03 6.49 -4.90
N GLU A 427 -18.10 6.47 -4.12
CA GLU A 427 -19.23 5.55 -4.28
C GLU A 427 -19.88 5.67 -5.67
N GLU A 428 -20.13 6.89 -6.17
CA GLU A 428 -20.65 7.11 -7.53
C GLU A 428 -19.75 6.45 -8.59
N MET A 429 -18.42 6.60 -8.45
CA MET A 429 -17.43 6.02 -9.36
C MET A 429 -17.32 4.49 -9.21
N MET A 430 -17.33 3.96 -7.98
CA MET A 430 -17.37 2.54 -7.68
C MET A 430 -18.62 1.86 -8.28
N ARG A 431 -19.81 2.44 -8.08
CA ARG A 431 -21.06 1.91 -8.65
C ARG A 431 -21.05 1.95 -10.19
N LYS A 432 -20.48 3.00 -10.80
CA LYS A 432 -20.28 3.05 -12.26
C LYS A 432 -19.31 1.98 -12.77
N LEU A 433 -18.19 1.76 -12.09
CA LEU A 433 -17.24 0.69 -12.43
C LEU A 433 -17.93 -0.68 -12.41
N GLN A 434 -18.61 -1.02 -11.31
CA GLN A 434 -19.34 -2.28 -11.16
C GLN A 434 -20.46 -2.47 -12.19
N GLY A 435 -21.20 -1.41 -12.54
CA GLY A 435 -22.20 -1.45 -13.61
C GLY A 435 -21.61 -1.63 -15.01
N SER A 436 -20.30 -1.45 -15.19
CA SER A 436 -19.58 -1.56 -16.46
C SER A 436 -18.68 -2.80 -16.58
N ASN A 437 -18.20 -3.32 -15.46
CA ASN A 437 -17.41 -4.54 -15.35
C ASN A 437 -17.98 -5.40 -14.21
N SER A 438 -18.73 -6.43 -14.57
CA SER A 438 -19.44 -7.33 -13.63
C SER A 438 -18.54 -8.27 -12.83
N GLU A 439 -17.23 -8.33 -13.13
CA GLU A 439 -16.25 -8.99 -12.26
C GLU A 439 -15.93 -8.16 -11.01
N ILE A 440 -16.18 -6.83 -11.04
CA ILE A 440 -15.90 -5.93 -9.92
C ILE A 440 -16.99 -6.06 -8.86
N LYS A 441 -16.57 -6.44 -7.65
CA LYS A 441 -17.41 -6.54 -6.45
C LYS A 441 -16.77 -5.72 -5.34
N TRP A 442 -17.53 -4.76 -4.83
CA TRP A 442 -17.16 -3.96 -3.67
C TRP A 442 -17.69 -4.62 -2.40
N THR A 443 -16.82 -4.80 -1.41
CA THR A 443 -17.13 -5.35 -0.08
C THR A 443 -17.15 -4.27 1.00
N ASP A 444 -16.81 -3.05 0.62
CA ASP A 444 -16.45 -1.91 1.47
C ASP A 444 -17.36 -0.68 1.29
N LEU A 445 -18.33 -0.74 0.36
CA LEU A 445 -19.44 0.22 0.29
C LEU A 445 -20.29 0.06 1.56
N PRO A 446 -20.42 1.09 2.41
CA PRO A 446 -21.05 0.95 3.71
C PRO A 446 -22.58 0.95 3.61
N ALA A 447 -23.24 0.34 4.59
CA ALA A 447 -24.70 0.38 4.73
C ALA A 447 -25.23 1.68 5.39
N GLN A 448 -24.33 2.52 5.91
CA GLN A 448 -24.60 3.77 6.63
C GLN A 448 -23.49 4.77 6.29
N GLU A 449 -23.78 6.08 6.26
CA GLU A 449 -22.80 7.11 5.92
C GLU A 449 -21.72 7.29 7.01
N HIS A 450 -22.14 7.17 8.27
CA HIS A 450 -21.29 7.29 9.45
C HIS A 450 -21.40 6.03 10.33
N PRO A 451 -20.81 4.89 9.91
CA PRO A 451 -20.79 3.69 10.75
C PRO A 451 -19.99 3.94 12.03
N VAL A 452 -20.50 3.42 13.14
CA VAL A 452 -19.76 3.20 14.38
C VAL A 452 -18.63 2.20 14.12
N LEU A 453 -17.45 2.41 14.71
CA LEU A 453 -16.25 1.62 14.45
C LEU A 453 -15.73 0.98 15.75
N ASP A 454 -15.45 -0.32 15.75
CA ASP A 454 -14.73 -0.97 16.85
C ASP A 454 -13.22 -0.95 16.60
N ILE A 455 -12.50 -0.28 17.49
CA ILE A 455 -11.09 0.10 17.34
C ILE A 455 -10.38 -0.20 18.67
N TYR A 456 -9.63 -1.32 18.70
CA TYR A 456 -8.84 -1.80 19.83
C TYR A 456 -9.51 -1.69 21.21
N ASN A 457 -10.39 -2.66 21.50
CA ASN A 457 -11.16 -2.77 22.75
C ASN A 457 -12.13 -1.60 23.03
N ARG A 458 -12.33 -0.68 22.09
CA ARG A 458 -13.14 0.54 22.26
C ARG A 458 -14.02 0.78 21.05
N THR A 459 -15.27 1.15 21.29
CA THR A 459 -16.21 1.56 20.24
C THR A 459 -16.08 3.07 20.01
N PHE A 460 -16.00 3.49 18.75
CA PHE A 460 -15.92 4.87 18.30
C PHE A 460 -17.23 5.26 17.59
N ASP A 461 -17.99 6.16 18.21
CA ASP A 461 -19.11 6.82 17.57
C ASP A 461 -18.64 8.10 16.86
N PRO A 462 -18.79 8.22 15.53
CA PRO A 462 -18.39 9.42 14.78
C PRO A 462 -19.26 10.66 15.08
N THR A 463 -20.33 10.53 15.87
CA THR A 463 -21.19 11.64 16.30
C THR A 463 -20.81 12.19 17.70
N ASP A 464 -20.17 11.39 18.56
CA ASP A 464 -19.66 11.82 19.87
C ASP A 464 -18.15 11.62 20.01
N VAL A 465 -17.43 12.42 19.23
CA VAL A 465 -15.96 12.42 19.16
C VAL A 465 -15.31 12.80 20.50
N ASN A 466 -15.95 13.68 21.27
CA ASN A 466 -15.38 14.21 22.51
C ASN A 466 -15.48 13.18 23.65
N SER A 467 -16.59 12.44 23.79
CA SER A 467 -16.66 11.32 24.73
C SER A 467 -15.64 10.23 24.40
N TYR A 468 -15.40 9.94 23.10
CA TYR A 468 -14.36 8.98 22.71
C TYR A 468 -12.95 9.43 23.14
N ILE A 469 -12.57 10.69 22.88
CA ILE A 469 -11.29 11.26 23.33
C ILE A 469 -11.19 11.18 24.87
N ASN A 470 -12.25 11.55 25.57
CA ASN A 470 -12.27 11.55 27.03
C ASN A 470 -12.29 10.15 27.66
N SER A 471 -12.59 9.08 26.90
CA SER A 471 -12.52 7.68 27.36
C SER A 471 -11.10 7.15 27.61
N PHE A 472 -10.07 7.81 27.08
CA PHE A 472 -8.67 7.37 27.22
C PHE A 472 -8.01 7.98 28.46
N GLU A 473 -7.33 7.17 29.28
CA GLU A 473 -6.61 7.67 30.46
C GLU A 473 -5.42 8.57 30.08
N ILE A 474 -4.74 8.27 28.98
CA ILE A 474 -3.54 8.97 28.49
C ILE A 474 -3.85 9.72 27.18
N GLY A 475 -3.50 11.01 27.15
CA GLY A 475 -3.71 11.94 26.05
C GLY A 475 -4.22 13.30 26.57
N ALA A 476 -4.41 14.26 25.67
CA ALA A 476 -5.17 15.47 25.97
C ALA A 476 -6.67 15.13 26.10
N LYS A 477 -7.31 15.74 27.10
CA LYS A 477 -8.77 15.76 27.28
C LYS A 477 -9.38 16.95 26.54
N VAL A 478 -10.69 16.90 26.30
CA VAL A 478 -11.49 17.93 25.59
C VAL A 478 -12.75 18.30 26.35
#